data_AF-W5UUP4-F1
#
_entry.id   AF-W5UUP4-F1
#
_cell.length_a   1.000
_cell.length_b   1.000
_cell.length_c   1.000
_cell.angle_alpha   90.00
_cell.angle_beta   90.00
_cell.angle_gamma   90.00
#
_symmetry.space_group_name_H-M   'P 1'
#
loop_
_entity.id
_entity.type
_entity.pdbx_description
1 polymer ?
#
loop_
_entity_poly.entity_id
_entity_poly.type
_entity_poly.pdbx_seq_one_letter_code
_entity_poly.pdbx_strand_id
1 'polypeptide(L)'
;MFVWKKLLLVSATITPIVALASCGLNYASAQKYYQVESFQDNPFADIQNKNSNYYKEVQKFFDTNYVWTNADKQMYKNDKLPNLKYFSVFEAKLVSWTDGDTAKVQTTGKLEFDAKTQKYKTIKEKEPQFPEPISVRFETIDTAETTFVDKDTGKRKPTTGLEYKYAEQAKEFAKLLIPIGSTVYFVFSGESPKGSYNRKVGNIYFGHDGFYKNYNIEIIKAGLALPIISDLANVNINTSVDFYTSIKQSASLENAINKKYGMFAELKGLDFKSISTVVESIYQTRGGSSISQFLKLDNNKDENVIDYYEFALNQHEKEEQ
;
A
#
# COMPACT_ATOMS: atom_id res chain seq x y z
N MET A 1 -50.84 34.57 -28.62
CA MET A 1 -50.02 33.58 -29.36
C MET A 1 -49.02 33.00 -28.36
N PHE A 2 -49.40 31.93 -27.64
CA PHE A 2 -48.59 31.31 -26.59
C PHE A 2 -48.22 29.89 -27.03
N VAL A 3 -46.92 29.62 -27.16
CA VAL A 3 -46.36 28.34 -27.60
C VAL A 3 -46.16 27.46 -26.38
N TRP A 4 -46.90 26.35 -26.30
CA TRP A 4 -46.67 25.28 -25.33
C TRP A 4 -45.53 24.36 -25.83
N LYS A 5 -44.40 24.31 -25.10
CA LYS A 5 -43.37 23.28 -25.28
C LYS A 5 -43.72 22.07 -24.40
N LYS A 6 -43.97 20.92 -25.03
CA LYS A 6 -44.08 19.61 -24.36
C LYS A 6 -42.70 19.20 -23.81
N LEU A 7 -42.64 18.97 -22.50
CA LEU A 7 -41.52 18.29 -21.84
C LEU A 7 -41.71 16.77 -22.00
N LEU A 8 -40.77 16.10 -22.64
CA LEU A 8 -40.68 14.64 -22.69
C LEU A 8 -39.90 14.17 -21.46
N LEU A 9 -40.58 13.52 -20.51
CA LEU A 9 -39.93 12.72 -19.47
C LEU A 9 -39.51 11.37 -20.06
N VAL A 10 -38.21 11.12 -20.10
CA VAL A 10 -37.65 9.78 -20.38
C VAL A 10 -37.46 9.09 -19.02
N SER A 11 -38.22 8.03 -18.75
CA SER A 11 -37.99 7.18 -17.57
C SER A 11 -36.85 6.20 -17.87
N ALA A 12 -35.72 6.34 -17.17
CA ALA A 12 -34.67 5.34 -17.19
C ALA A 12 -35.09 4.14 -16.32
N THR A 13 -35.38 3.01 -16.95
CA THR A 13 -35.54 1.72 -16.27
C THR A 13 -34.18 1.22 -15.81
N ILE A 14 -33.95 1.21 -14.50
CA ILE A 14 -32.79 0.58 -13.88
C ILE A 14 -33.07 -0.92 -13.80
N THR A 15 -32.39 -1.70 -14.65
CA THR A 15 -32.42 -3.17 -14.56
C THR A 15 -31.49 -3.60 -13.41
N PRO A 16 -31.97 -4.33 -12.39
CA PRO A 16 -31.09 -4.84 -11.35
C PRO A 16 -30.20 -5.94 -11.94
N ILE A 17 -28.90 -5.77 -11.81
CA ILE A 17 -27.92 -6.82 -12.11
C ILE A 17 -28.08 -7.90 -11.03
N VAL A 18 -28.64 -9.05 -11.40
CA VAL A 18 -28.66 -10.24 -10.56
C VAL A 18 -27.25 -10.83 -10.57
N ALA A 19 -26.53 -10.67 -9.46
CA ALA A 19 -25.26 -11.34 -9.24
C ALA A 19 -25.50 -12.85 -9.08
N LEU A 20 -25.01 -13.64 -10.04
CA LEU A 20 -24.89 -15.08 -9.89
C LEU A 20 -23.85 -15.36 -8.79
N ALA A 21 -24.31 -15.86 -7.65
CA ALA A 21 -23.47 -16.32 -6.57
C ALA A 21 -22.70 -17.56 -7.02
N SER A 22 -21.45 -17.40 -7.47
CA SER A 22 -20.50 -18.49 -7.47
C SER A 22 -20.15 -18.83 -6.01
N CYS A 23 -20.43 -20.05 -5.56
CA CYS A 23 -19.91 -20.61 -4.30
C CYS A 23 -18.39 -20.85 -4.36
N GLY A 24 -17.63 -19.81 -4.70
CA GLY A 24 -16.18 -19.75 -4.53
C GLY A 24 -15.88 -18.94 -3.29
N LEU A 25 -14.85 -19.33 -2.54
CA LEU A 25 -14.24 -18.46 -1.53
C LEU A 25 -13.95 -17.10 -2.18
N ASN A 26 -14.63 -16.06 -1.70
CA ASN A 26 -14.42 -14.68 -2.12
C ASN A 26 -13.89 -13.92 -0.91
N TYR A 27 -12.62 -13.53 -0.95
CA TYR A 27 -12.00 -12.76 0.12
C TYR A 27 -12.50 -11.31 0.06
N ALA A 28 -13.45 -10.93 0.91
CA ALA A 28 -13.98 -9.55 0.90
C ALA A 28 -14.13 -8.98 2.32
N SER A 29 -13.56 -9.66 3.32
CA SER A 29 -13.79 -9.36 4.73
C SER A 29 -13.14 -8.05 5.15
N ALA A 30 -12.00 -7.69 4.58
CA ALA A 30 -11.34 -6.41 4.86
C ALA A 30 -11.92 -5.25 4.03
N GLN A 31 -12.53 -5.55 2.87
CA GLN A 31 -13.07 -4.51 1.98
C GLN A 31 -14.21 -3.69 2.60
N LYS A 32 -14.94 -4.23 3.60
CA LYS A 32 -15.93 -3.46 4.36
C LYS A 32 -15.33 -2.25 5.09
N TYR A 33 -14.04 -2.31 5.44
CA TYR A 33 -13.33 -1.26 6.17
C TYR A 33 -12.48 -0.37 5.25
N TYR A 34 -11.96 -0.95 4.17
CA TYR A 34 -11.20 -0.21 3.17
C TYR A 34 -11.57 -0.68 1.76
N GLN A 35 -12.29 0.18 1.04
CA GLN A 35 -12.64 -0.07 -0.36
C GLN A 35 -11.43 0.17 -1.24
N VAL A 36 -10.96 -0.89 -1.92
CA VAL A 36 -9.90 -0.78 -2.92
C VAL A 36 -10.49 -0.15 -4.18
N GLU A 37 -9.77 0.80 -4.77
CA GLU A 37 -10.18 1.43 -6.02
C GLU A 37 -10.34 0.41 -7.16
N SER A 38 -11.28 0.66 -8.07
CA SER A 38 -11.48 -0.21 -9.23
C SER A 38 -10.41 0.05 -10.29
N PHE A 39 -9.79 -1.01 -10.78
CA PHE A 39 -8.80 -0.96 -11.87
C PHE A 39 -9.42 -1.39 -13.20
N GLN A 40 -8.87 -0.90 -14.32
CA GLN A 40 -9.31 -1.34 -15.64
C GLN A 40 -8.72 -2.72 -15.94
N ASP A 41 -7.40 -2.84 -15.80
CA ASP A 41 -6.69 -4.10 -15.89
C ASP A 41 -6.17 -4.49 -14.49
N ASN A 42 -4.85 -4.51 -14.32
CA ASN A 42 -4.17 -4.63 -13.04
C ASN A 42 -3.33 -3.36 -12.79
N PRO A 43 -3.04 -2.99 -11.53
CA PRO A 43 -2.32 -1.75 -11.23
C PRO A 43 -0.95 -1.60 -11.92
N PHE A 44 -0.24 -2.72 -12.18
CA PHE A 44 1.05 -2.69 -12.87
C PHE A 44 0.92 -2.43 -14.37
N ALA A 45 -0.10 -2.98 -15.03
CA ALA A 45 -0.42 -2.66 -16.42
C ALA A 45 -0.97 -1.22 -16.54
N ASP A 46 -1.87 -0.84 -15.63
CA ASP A 46 -2.50 0.47 -15.65
C ASP A 46 -1.47 1.60 -15.44
N ILE A 47 -0.47 1.45 -14.55
CA ILE A 47 0.56 2.49 -14.33
C ILE A 47 1.48 2.67 -15.55
N GLN A 48 1.62 1.67 -16.42
CA GLN A 48 2.36 1.78 -17.68
C GLN A 48 1.57 2.55 -18.74
N ASN A 49 0.24 2.53 -18.65
CA ASN A 49 -0.66 3.19 -19.58
C ASN A 49 -1.04 4.59 -19.08
N LYS A 50 -0.44 5.64 -19.65
CA LYS A 50 -0.74 7.04 -19.28
C LYS A 50 -2.21 7.47 -19.44
N ASN A 51 -2.99 6.71 -20.22
CA ASN A 51 -4.40 6.98 -20.42
C ASN A 51 -5.32 6.27 -19.41
N SER A 52 -4.79 5.31 -18.63
CA SER A 52 -5.55 4.60 -17.61
C SER A 52 -6.03 5.57 -16.53
N ASN A 53 -7.15 5.23 -15.89
CA ASN A 53 -7.66 6.02 -14.77
C ASN A 53 -6.68 5.99 -13.59
N TYR A 54 -6.13 4.81 -13.27
CA TYR A 54 -5.19 4.66 -12.16
C TYR A 54 -3.93 5.52 -12.34
N TYR A 55 -3.34 5.58 -13.54
CA TYR A 55 -2.21 6.47 -13.80
C TYR A 55 -2.57 7.93 -13.52
N LYS A 56 -3.69 8.41 -14.06
CA LYS A 56 -4.16 9.79 -13.89
C LYS A 56 -4.42 10.13 -12.41
N GLU A 57 -5.04 9.21 -11.67
CA GLU A 57 -5.29 9.39 -10.24
C GLU A 57 -3.99 9.45 -9.43
N VAL A 58 -3.01 8.59 -9.74
CA VAL A 58 -1.68 8.64 -9.11
C VAL A 58 -0.98 9.97 -9.40
N GLN A 59 -1.06 10.49 -10.63
CA GLN A 59 -0.40 11.76 -10.96
C GLN A 59 -0.90 12.95 -10.14
N LYS A 60 -2.18 12.94 -9.70
CA LYS A 60 -2.71 13.98 -8.81
C LYS A 60 -1.87 14.12 -7.53
N PHE A 61 -1.38 13.01 -6.97
CA PHE A 61 -0.56 13.02 -5.75
C PHE A 61 0.84 13.63 -5.94
N PHE A 62 1.30 13.80 -7.18
CA PHE A 62 2.59 14.41 -7.49
C PHE A 62 2.49 15.85 -8.00
N ASP A 63 1.32 16.26 -8.50
CA ASP A 63 1.07 17.62 -8.98
C ASP A 63 0.66 18.53 -7.83
N THR A 64 1.62 19.26 -7.25
CA THR A 64 1.36 20.21 -6.15
C THR A 64 0.45 21.39 -6.53
N ASN A 65 0.15 21.58 -7.82
CA ASN A 65 -0.82 22.60 -8.26
C ASN A 65 -2.24 22.03 -8.39
N TYR A 66 -2.41 20.71 -8.24
CA TYR A 66 -3.71 20.08 -8.29
C TYR A 66 -4.59 20.50 -7.11
N VAL A 67 -5.84 20.87 -7.41
CA VAL A 67 -6.82 21.27 -6.39
C VAL A 67 -7.78 20.12 -6.14
N TRP A 68 -7.68 19.50 -4.97
CA TRP A 68 -8.53 18.38 -4.55
C TRP A 68 -10.02 18.76 -4.57
N THR A 69 -10.80 18.06 -5.40
CA THR A 69 -12.26 18.25 -5.46
C THR A 69 -12.94 17.61 -4.25
N ASN A 70 -14.21 17.94 -4.02
CA ASN A 70 -14.98 17.31 -2.94
C ASN A 70 -15.11 15.78 -3.13
N ALA A 71 -15.17 15.29 -4.37
CA ALA A 71 -15.20 13.87 -4.66
C ALA A 71 -13.88 13.20 -4.26
N ASP A 72 -12.73 13.79 -4.64
CA ASP A 72 -11.42 13.26 -4.28
C ASP A 72 -11.22 13.25 -2.76
N LYS A 73 -11.63 14.33 -2.07
CA LYS A 73 -11.55 14.41 -0.60
C LYS A 73 -12.32 13.30 0.10
N GLN A 74 -13.45 12.87 -0.45
CA GLN A 74 -14.21 11.74 0.09
C GLN A 74 -13.55 10.39 -0.24
N MET A 75 -13.05 10.25 -1.47
CA MET A 75 -12.37 9.03 -1.92
C MET A 75 -11.09 8.76 -1.12
N TYR A 76 -10.26 9.80 -0.91
CA TYR A 76 -8.95 9.70 -0.28
C TYR A 76 -8.94 10.12 1.20
N LYS A 77 -10.10 10.22 1.84
CA LYS A 77 -10.23 10.67 3.25
C LYS A 77 -9.37 9.88 4.25
N ASN A 78 -9.03 8.65 3.90
CA ASN A 78 -8.22 7.73 4.72
C ASN A 78 -6.75 7.69 4.29
N ASP A 79 -6.38 8.26 3.15
CA ASP A 79 -5.00 8.30 2.66
C ASP A 79 -4.30 9.52 3.25
N LYS A 80 -3.74 9.33 4.44
CA LYS A 80 -3.10 10.35 5.27
C LYS A 80 -1.80 9.79 5.85
N LEU A 81 -0.93 10.70 6.27
CA LEU A 81 0.24 10.34 7.07
C LEU A 81 -0.18 9.82 8.46
N PRO A 82 0.61 8.92 9.08
CA PRO A 82 0.47 8.59 10.49
C PRO A 82 0.59 9.82 11.40
N ASN A 83 0.08 9.69 12.63
CA ASN A 83 0.05 10.80 13.57
C ASN A 83 1.47 11.28 13.95
N LEU A 84 1.79 12.55 13.67
CA LEU A 84 3.12 13.13 13.94
C LEU A 84 3.52 13.14 15.43
N LYS A 85 2.58 12.91 16.34
CA LYS A 85 2.89 12.71 17.78
C LYS A 85 3.74 11.47 18.01
N TYR A 86 3.57 10.43 17.18
CA TYR A 86 4.20 9.13 17.37
C TYR A 86 5.18 8.77 16.25
N PHE A 87 5.12 9.51 15.14
CA PHE A 87 5.91 9.27 13.94
C PHE A 87 6.69 10.51 13.56
N SER A 88 7.96 10.32 13.23
CA SER A 88 8.72 11.34 12.52
C SER A 88 8.49 11.21 11.03
N VAL A 89 8.33 12.36 10.37
CA VAL A 89 8.12 12.44 8.93
C VAL A 89 9.11 13.42 8.33
N PHE A 90 9.88 12.95 7.37
CA PHE A 90 10.84 13.75 6.61
C PHE A 90 10.37 13.86 5.18
N GLU A 91 10.24 15.09 4.68
CA GLU A 91 10.19 15.32 3.24
C GLU A 91 11.55 14.92 2.65
N ALA A 92 11.53 14.19 1.54
CA ALA A 92 12.72 13.70 0.90
C ALA A 92 12.55 13.63 -0.63
N LYS A 93 13.68 13.55 -1.33
CA LYS A 93 13.74 13.22 -2.75
C LYS A 93 14.07 11.75 -2.93
N LEU A 94 13.29 11.05 -3.74
CA LEU A 94 13.62 9.70 -4.15
C LEU A 94 14.86 9.73 -5.05
N VAL A 95 15.93 9.06 -4.63
CA VAL A 95 17.22 9.00 -5.36
C VAL A 95 17.27 7.78 -6.26
N SER A 96 16.93 6.60 -5.75
CA SER A 96 16.90 5.37 -6.55
C SER A 96 16.07 4.27 -5.89
N TRP A 97 15.63 3.30 -6.70
CA TRP A 97 15.07 2.04 -6.24
C TRP A 97 16.15 0.95 -6.28
N THR A 98 16.33 0.22 -5.17
CA THR A 98 17.24 -0.93 -5.13
C THR A 98 16.53 -2.16 -5.66
N ASP A 99 15.32 -2.40 -5.15
CA ASP A 99 14.37 -3.47 -5.48
C ASP A 99 12.94 -2.97 -5.16
N GLY A 100 11.98 -3.87 -4.97
CA GLY A 100 10.57 -3.52 -4.73
C GLY A 100 10.25 -3.08 -3.31
N ASP A 101 11.10 -3.34 -2.31
CA ASP A 101 10.88 -2.97 -0.90
C ASP A 101 11.99 -2.10 -0.29
N THR A 102 13.00 -1.76 -1.10
CA THR A 102 14.14 -0.95 -0.67
C THR A 102 14.39 0.22 -1.62
N ALA A 103 14.32 1.44 -1.09
CA ALA A 103 14.59 2.69 -1.80
C ALA A 103 15.77 3.45 -1.19
N LYS A 104 16.36 4.37 -1.94
CA LYS A 104 17.27 5.39 -1.44
C LYS A 104 16.62 6.76 -1.54
N VAL A 105 16.64 7.52 -0.45
CA VAL A 105 16.07 8.87 -0.38
C VAL A 105 17.11 9.86 0.13
N GLN A 106 16.91 11.13 -0.16
CA GLN A 106 17.68 12.24 0.38
C GLN A 106 16.74 13.22 1.07
N THR A 107 16.88 13.41 2.38
CA THR A 107 15.97 14.31 3.13
C THR A 107 16.15 15.77 2.73
N THR A 108 15.04 16.52 2.68
CA THR A 108 14.98 17.95 2.34
C THR A 108 14.43 18.81 3.48
N GLY A 109 13.78 18.18 4.47
CA GLY A 109 13.34 18.82 5.70
C GLY A 109 12.43 17.92 6.53
N LYS A 110 12.15 18.36 7.75
CA LYS A 110 11.24 17.68 8.67
C LYS A 110 9.84 18.25 8.54
N LEU A 111 8.84 17.38 8.47
CA LEU A 111 7.44 17.80 8.45
C LEU A 111 6.96 18.05 9.88
N GLU A 112 6.37 19.22 10.09
CA GLU A 112 5.74 19.60 11.37
C GLU A 112 4.28 20.02 11.13
N PHE A 113 3.42 19.77 12.13
CA PHE A 113 2.04 20.25 12.10
C PHE A 113 1.95 21.61 12.79
N ASP A 114 1.56 22.63 12.03
CA ASP A 114 1.27 23.95 12.58
C ASP A 114 -0.17 23.99 13.12
N ALA A 115 -0.29 23.94 14.44
CA ALA A 115 -1.58 23.98 15.12
C ALA A 115 -2.37 25.28 14.86
N LYS A 116 -1.71 26.40 14.54
CA LYS A 116 -2.41 27.67 14.26
C LYS A 116 -3.07 27.67 12.90
N THR A 117 -2.38 27.12 11.89
CA THR A 117 -2.88 27.09 10.52
C THR A 117 -3.59 25.79 10.16
N GLN A 118 -3.51 24.78 11.05
CA GLN A 118 -4.00 23.42 10.83
C GLN A 118 -3.44 22.80 9.54
N LYS A 119 -2.16 23.10 9.26
CA LYS A 119 -1.46 22.68 8.03
C LYS A 119 -0.11 22.08 8.37
N TYR A 120 0.35 21.19 7.48
CA TYR A 120 1.71 20.70 7.52
C TYR A 120 2.66 21.73 6.93
N LYS A 121 3.84 21.85 7.54
CA LYS A 121 4.94 22.69 7.06
C LYS A 121 6.23 21.90 7.08
N THR A 122 6.98 21.96 5.98
CA THR A 122 8.34 21.43 5.92
C THR A 122 9.31 22.46 6.51
N ILE A 123 9.99 22.08 7.58
CA ILE A 123 11.09 22.84 8.18
C ILE A 123 12.40 22.34 7.57
N LYS A 124 13.05 23.21 6.80
CA LYS A 124 14.37 22.90 6.23
C LYS A 124 15.40 22.80 7.35
N GLU A 125 16.09 21.68 7.40
CA GLU A 125 17.21 21.48 8.32
C GLU A 125 18.49 22.07 7.71
N LYS A 126 19.36 22.62 8.55
CA LYS A 126 20.65 23.18 8.09
C LYS A 126 21.63 22.08 7.69
N GLU A 127 21.56 20.95 8.38
CA GLU A 127 22.38 19.77 8.17
C GLU A 127 21.46 18.54 8.18
N PRO A 128 21.74 17.49 7.38
CA PRO A 128 20.97 16.26 7.42
C PRO A 128 21.05 15.60 8.80
N GLN A 129 19.90 15.16 9.33
CA GLN A 129 19.87 14.43 10.62
C GLN A 129 20.54 13.03 10.51
N PHE A 130 20.62 12.47 9.31
CA PHE A 130 21.14 11.13 9.06
C PHE A 130 22.19 11.13 7.95
N PRO A 131 23.09 10.13 7.88
CA PRO A 131 23.96 9.96 6.72
C PRO A 131 23.14 9.75 5.43
N GLU A 132 23.39 10.59 4.43
CA GLU A 132 22.66 10.62 3.16
C GLU A 132 23.48 10.01 2.00
N PRO A 133 22.83 9.41 0.98
CA PRO A 133 21.40 9.11 0.93
C PRO A 133 21.02 7.97 1.87
N ILE A 134 19.86 8.07 2.53
CA ILE A 134 19.32 7.03 3.40
C ILE A 134 18.80 5.86 2.55
N SER A 135 19.30 4.65 2.80
CA SER A 135 18.71 3.42 2.27
C SER A 135 17.56 2.97 3.19
N VAL A 136 16.33 3.02 2.70
CA VAL A 136 15.11 2.69 3.44
C VAL A 136 14.66 1.27 3.09
N ARG A 137 14.48 0.41 4.10
CA ARG A 137 13.78 -0.87 3.99
C ARG A 137 12.36 -0.68 4.49
N PHE A 138 11.37 -1.09 3.70
CA PHE A 138 9.98 -1.00 4.11
C PHE A 138 9.61 -2.02 5.19
N GLU A 139 8.91 -1.55 6.23
CA GLU A 139 8.73 -2.33 7.47
C GLU A 139 7.61 -3.37 7.36
N THR A 140 6.57 -3.09 6.55
CA THR A 140 5.32 -3.86 6.55
C THR A 140 5.10 -4.67 5.27
N ILE A 141 6.12 -4.81 4.43
CA ILE A 141 6.06 -5.61 3.20
C ILE A 141 7.36 -6.37 2.95
N ASP A 142 7.24 -7.44 2.18
CA ASP A 142 8.37 -8.15 1.56
C ASP A 142 8.12 -8.27 0.06
N THR A 143 9.19 -8.19 -0.73
CA THR A 143 9.15 -8.50 -2.16
C THR A 143 10.02 -9.71 -2.49
N ALA A 144 9.75 -10.35 -3.62
CA ALA A 144 10.59 -11.44 -4.11
C ALA A 144 12.04 -10.95 -4.33
N GLU A 145 13.02 -11.82 -4.10
CA GLU A 145 14.42 -11.43 -4.15
C GLU A 145 14.96 -11.42 -5.59
N THR A 146 15.75 -10.42 -5.96
CA THR A 146 16.47 -10.39 -7.24
C THR A 146 17.78 -11.18 -7.20
N THR A 147 18.34 -11.41 -6.01
CA THR A 147 19.61 -12.11 -5.82
C THR A 147 19.61 -12.98 -4.57
N PHE A 148 20.41 -14.05 -4.57
CA PHE A 148 20.67 -14.87 -3.40
C PHE A 148 22.19 -14.99 -3.15
N VAL A 149 22.58 -15.36 -1.93
CA VAL A 149 23.97 -15.70 -1.61
C VAL A 149 24.16 -17.19 -1.84
N ASP A 150 24.99 -17.53 -2.83
CA ASP A 150 25.35 -18.90 -3.13
C ASP A 150 26.15 -19.49 -1.96
N LYS A 151 25.65 -20.60 -1.38
CA LYS A 151 26.20 -21.18 -0.15
C LYS A 151 27.61 -21.78 -0.35
N ASP A 152 27.94 -22.20 -1.56
CA ASP A 152 29.21 -22.86 -1.86
C ASP A 152 30.32 -21.83 -2.14
N THR A 153 29.96 -20.71 -2.75
CA THR A 153 30.92 -19.68 -3.19
C THR A 153 30.89 -18.40 -2.36
N GLY A 154 29.87 -18.19 -1.54
CA GLY A 154 29.64 -16.95 -0.79
C GLY A 154 29.33 -15.73 -1.67
N LYS A 155 29.19 -15.91 -2.99
CA LYS A 155 28.96 -14.82 -3.96
C LYS A 155 27.46 -14.59 -4.16
N ARG A 156 27.08 -13.34 -4.38
CA ARG A 156 25.73 -13.00 -4.83
C ARG A 156 25.51 -13.47 -6.27
N LYS A 157 24.42 -14.18 -6.52
CA LYS A 157 23.95 -14.60 -7.84
C LYS A 157 22.50 -14.15 -8.05
N PRO A 158 22.07 -13.87 -9.28
CA PRO A 158 20.66 -13.57 -9.55
C PRO A 158 19.78 -14.78 -9.23
N THR A 159 18.58 -14.53 -8.72
CA THR A 159 17.51 -15.54 -8.65
C THR A 159 17.05 -15.90 -10.07
N THR A 160 16.23 -16.95 -10.22
CA THR A 160 15.72 -17.39 -11.53
C THR A 160 14.22 -17.72 -11.47
N GLY A 161 13.59 -17.97 -12.61
CA GLY A 161 12.20 -18.41 -12.68
C GLY A 161 11.21 -17.36 -12.20
N LEU A 162 10.18 -17.80 -11.45
CA LEU A 162 9.12 -16.92 -10.98
C LEU A 162 9.59 -15.92 -9.92
N GLU A 163 10.54 -16.28 -9.05
CA GLU A 163 11.10 -15.37 -8.05
C GLU A 163 11.71 -14.14 -8.74
N TYR A 164 12.60 -14.35 -9.72
CA TYR A 164 13.21 -13.27 -10.49
C TYR A 164 12.19 -12.44 -11.27
N LYS A 165 11.23 -13.11 -11.94
CA LYS A 165 10.16 -12.44 -12.71
C LYS A 165 9.42 -11.43 -11.82
N TYR A 166 8.95 -11.85 -10.65
CA TYR A 166 8.16 -10.99 -9.77
C TYR A 166 9.00 -9.96 -9.00
N ALA A 167 10.26 -10.28 -8.70
CA ALA A 167 11.21 -9.32 -8.13
C ALA A 167 11.48 -8.14 -9.08
N GLU A 168 11.70 -8.41 -10.37
CA GLU A 168 11.89 -7.37 -11.38
C GLU A 168 10.60 -6.57 -11.64
N GLN A 169 9.44 -7.24 -11.66
CA GLN A 169 8.15 -6.53 -11.77
C GLN A 169 7.89 -5.60 -10.58
N ALA A 170 8.18 -6.05 -9.35
CA ALA A 170 8.04 -5.21 -8.16
C ALA A 170 8.94 -3.96 -8.24
N LYS A 171 10.20 -4.14 -8.65
CA LYS A 171 11.15 -3.04 -8.85
C LYS A 171 10.70 -2.08 -9.95
N GLU A 172 10.17 -2.60 -11.05
CA GLU A 172 9.71 -1.77 -12.17
C GLU A 172 8.42 -1.01 -11.81
N PHE A 173 7.48 -1.66 -11.14
CA PHE A 173 6.29 -0.99 -10.59
C PHE A 173 6.69 0.15 -9.66
N ALA A 174 7.69 -0.06 -8.80
CA ALA A 174 8.19 0.97 -7.90
C ALA A 174 8.66 2.23 -8.63
N LYS A 175 9.46 2.06 -9.69
CA LYS A 175 9.97 3.16 -10.52
C LYS A 175 8.87 3.89 -11.28
N LEU A 176 7.88 3.16 -11.77
CA LEU A 176 6.75 3.73 -12.52
C LEU A 176 5.78 4.48 -11.62
N LEU A 177 5.49 3.92 -10.44
CA LEU A 177 4.60 4.51 -9.46
C LEU A 177 5.21 5.77 -8.83
N ILE A 178 6.47 5.71 -8.43
CA ILE A 178 7.22 6.83 -7.84
C ILE A 178 8.51 7.04 -8.64
N PRO A 179 8.50 7.93 -9.65
CA PRO A 179 9.69 8.22 -10.44
C PRO A 179 10.83 8.83 -9.62
N ILE A 180 12.08 8.53 -10.00
CA ILE A 180 13.27 9.15 -9.41
C ILE A 180 13.17 10.68 -9.48
N GLY A 181 13.54 11.36 -8.40
CA GLY A 181 13.44 12.82 -8.24
C GLY A 181 12.10 13.30 -7.67
N SER A 182 11.11 12.42 -7.53
CA SER A 182 9.83 12.74 -6.90
C SER A 182 10.02 13.14 -5.43
N THR A 183 9.20 14.08 -4.97
CA THR A 183 9.07 14.35 -3.53
C THR A 183 8.30 13.20 -2.89
N VAL A 184 8.84 12.68 -1.79
CA VAL A 184 8.26 11.63 -0.97
C VAL A 184 8.38 12.00 0.50
N TYR A 185 7.66 11.27 1.35
CA TYR A 185 7.70 11.43 2.79
C TYR A 185 8.20 10.14 3.42
N PHE A 186 9.39 10.19 3.99
CA PHE A 186 9.98 9.10 4.75
C PHE A 186 9.42 9.12 6.18
N VAL A 187 8.74 8.05 6.57
CA VAL A 187 7.99 7.95 7.83
C VAL A 187 8.49 6.79 8.67
N PHE A 188 8.75 7.02 9.95
CA PHE A 188 9.15 5.98 10.90
C PHE A 188 8.65 6.31 12.31
N SER A 189 8.44 5.28 13.13
CA SER A 189 8.01 5.44 14.52
C SER A 189 9.11 6.03 15.39
N GLY A 190 8.74 6.93 16.30
CA GLY A 190 9.66 7.58 17.24
C GLY A 190 10.53 8.68 16.63
N GLU A 191 11.62 9.02 17.33
CA GLU A 191 12.51 10.14 16.97
C GLU A 191 13.64 9.76 16.01
N SER A 192 13.93 8.46 15.85
CA SER A 192 14.98 7.96 14.97
C SER A 192 14.60 6.62 14.35
N PRO A 193 14.89 6.38 13.06
CA PRO A 193 14.53 5.14 12.41
C PRO A 193 15.42 4.00 12.92
N LYS A 194 14.80 2.83 13.19
CA LYS A 194 15.53 1.62 13.57
C LYS A 194 16.51 1.22 12.47
N GLY A 195 17.70 0.74 12.85
CA GLY A 195 18.69 0.21 11.91
C GLY A 195 18.40 -1.24 11.52
N SER A 196 18.60 -1.57 10.24
CA SER A 196 18.61 -2.94 9.72
C SER A 196 19.81 -3.10 8.77
N TYR A 197 20.94 -3.58 9.31
CA TYR A 197 22.24 -3.55 8.62
C TYR A 197 22.61 -2.12 8.20
N ASN A 198 22.89 -1.88 6.92
CA ASN A 198 23.16 -0.57 6.35
C ASN A 198 21.88 0.21 5.94
N ARG A 199 20.70 -0.27 6.33
CA ARG A 199 19.40 0.31 5.99
C ARG A 199 18.71 0.89 7.22
N LYS A 200 17.80 1.81 7.00
CA LYS A 200 16.87 2.36 8.00
C LYS A 200 15.48 1.78 7.74
N VAL A 201 14.80 1.39 8.80
CA VAL A 201 13.43 0.87 8.72
C VAL A 201 12.45 2.03 8.75
N GLY A 202 11.49 2.02 7.83
CA GLY A 202 10.41 2.99 7.76
C GLY A 202 9.63 2.82 6.46
N ASN A 203 8.78 3.76 6.11
CA ASN A 203 7.88 3.65 4.96
C ASN A 203 7.94 4.93 4.12
N ILE A 204 7.59 4.82 2.84
CA ILE A 204 7.50 5.97 1.94
C ILE A 204 6.04 6.26 1.61
N TYR A 205 5.67 7.52 1.79
CA TYR A 205 4.40 8.07 1.38
C TYR A 205 4.62 9.12 0.26
N PHE A 206 3.61 9.34 -0.58
CA PHE A 206 3.64 10.36 -1.62
C PHE A 206 2.27 11.04 -1.73
N GLY A 207 2.25 12.34 -1.99
CA GLY A 207 1.05 13.16 -1.89
C GLY A 207 1.30 14.60 -1.47
N HIS A 208 0.22 15.35 -1.27
CA HIS A 208 0.26 16.74 -0.80
C HIS A 208 -1.08 17.14 -0.15
N ASP A 209 -1.10 18.29 0.52
CA ASP A 209 -2.29 18.92 1.10
C ASP A 209 -3.16 18.01 1.97
N GLY A 210 -2.52 17.11 2.73
CA GLY A 210 -3.21 16.20 3.65
C GLY A 210 -3.62 14.87 3.02
N PHE A 211 -3.42 14.67 1.73
CA PHE A 211 -3.72 13.43 1.01
C PHE A 211 -2.43 12.72 0.61
N TYR A 212 -2.15 11.56 1.22
CA TYR A 212 -0.91 10.83 1.09
C TYR A 212 -1.15 9.34 0.93
N LYS A 213 -0.74 8.79 -0.22
CA LYS A 213 -0.72 7.35 -0.46
C LYS A 213 0.52 6.72 0.16
N ASN A 214 0.36 5.50 0.67
CA ASN A 214 1.46 4.69 1.18
C ASN A 214 1.90 3.70 0.10
N TYR A 215 3.18 3.76 -0.28
CA TYR A 215 3.76 2.88 -1.29
C TYR A 215 3.49 1.38 -1.03
N ASN A 216 3.61 0.96 0.24
CA ASN A 216 3.44 -0.44 0.63
C ASN A 216 2.04 -0.96 0.29
N ILE A 217 1.02 -0.11 0.41
CA ILE A 217 -0.36 -0.47 0.05
C ILE A 217 -0.48 -0.61 -1.46
N GLU A 218 0.09 0.32 -2.22
CA GLU A 218 0.00 0.33 -3.69
C GLU A 218 0.68 -0.89 -4.33
N ILE A 219 1.83 -1.32 -3.81
CA ILE A 219 2.51 -2.53 -4.32
C ILE A 219 1.78 -3.83 -3.96
N ILE A 220 1.09 -3.89 -2.81
CA ILE A 220 0.23 -5.02 -2.46
C ILE A 220 -1.01 -5.05 -3.37
N LYS A 221 -1.64 -3.90 -3.67
CA LYS A 221 -2.76 -3.83 -4.62
C LYS A 221 -2.38 -4.41 -5.99
N ALA A 222 -1.14 -4.18 -6.42
CA ALA A 222 -0.59 -4.73 -7.65
C ALA A 222 -0.30 -6.25 -7.60
N GLY A 223 -0.37 -6.88 -6.41
CA GLY A 223 -0.01 -8.27 -6.20
C GLY A 223 1.49 -8.53 -6.35
N LEU A 224 2.34 -7.54 -6.03
CA LEU A 224 3.80 -7.60 -6.23
C LEU A 224 4.61 -7.61 -4.92
N ALA A 225 3.93 -7.53 -3.79
CA ALA A 225 4.53 -7.68 -2.45
C ALA A 225 3.58 -8.47 -1.54
N LEU A 226 4.14 -9.10 -0.50
CA LEU A 226 3.36 -9.69 0.58
C LEU A 226 3.38 -8.75 1.78
N PRO A 227 2.24 -8.54 2.46
CA PRO A 227 2.25 -7.81 3.71
C PRO A 227 2.97 -8.60 4.82
N ILE A 228 3.63 -7.88 5.73
CA ILE A 228 4.24 -8.42 6.94
C ILE A 228 3.61 -7.72 8.14
N ILE A 229 3.30 -8.50 9.17
CA ILE A 229 3.01 -8.00 10.51
C ILE A 229 3.85 -8.79 11.52
N SER A 230 4.44 -8.08 12.49
CA SER A 230 5.26 -8.71 13.52
C SER A 230 4.42 -9.18 14.72
N ASP A 231 3.40 -8.40 15.08
CA ASP A 231 2.47 -8.69 16.17
C ASP A 231 1.08 -8.15 15.81
N LEU A 232 0.05 -9.00 15.85
CA LEU A 232 -1.33 -8.61 15.57
C LEU A 232 -1.86 -7.57 16.57
N ALA A 233 -1.34 -7.54 17.80
CA ALA A 233 -1.72 -6.53 18.79
C ALA A 233 -1.42 -5.11 18.31
N ASN A 234 -0.42 -4.93 17.44
CA ASN A 234 -0.06 -3.63 16.88
C ASN A 234 -1.16 -2.99 16.05
N VAL A 235 -2.11 -3.77 15.52
CA VAL A 235 -3.28 -3.25 14.79
C VAL A 235 -4.12 -2.31 15.67
N ASN A 236 -4.01 -2.44 16.99
CA ASN A 236 -4.79 -1.68 17.97
C ASN A 236 -3.95 -0.61 18.69
N ILE A 237 -2.71 -0.37 18.25
CA ILE A 237 -1.76 0.52 18.92
C ILE A 237 -1.40 1.68 17.99
N ASN A 238 -1.91 2.88 18.29
CA ASN A 238 -1.75 4.08 17.45
C ASN A 238 -0.30 4.60 17.27
N THR A 239 0.67 4.04 18.01
CA THR A 239 2.12 4.28 17.84
C THR A 239 2.77 3.31 16.85
N SER A 240 2.09 2.22 16.50
CA SER A 240 2.54 1.27 15.46
C SER A 240 2.04 1.69 14.10
N VAL A 241 2.87 1.47 13.06
CA VAL A 241 2.45 1.70 11.68
C VAL A 241 1.32 0.76 11.26
N ASP A 242 1.28 -0.45 11.85
CA ASP A 242 0.28 -1.48 11.56
C ASP A 242 -1.16 -0.97 11.80
N PHE A 243 -1.37 -0.16 12.84
CA PHE A 243 -2.65 0.52 13.12
C PHE A 243 -3.17 1.32 11.90
N TYR A 244 -2.26 1.93 11.13
CA TYR A 244 -2.62 2.76 9.97
C TYR A 244 -2.68 1.98 8.65
N THR A 245 -1.97 0.85 8.56
CA THR A 245 -1.75 0.16 7.28
C THR A 245 -2.41 -1.21 7.19
N SER A 246 -2.46 -2.00 8.26
CA SER A 246 -2.74 -3.45 8.17
C SER A 246 -4.12 -3.77 7.59
N ILE A 247 -5.15 -2.99 7.92
CA ILE A 247 -6.48 -3.21 7.33
C ILE A 247 -6.51 -2.89 5.82
N LYS A 248 -5.79 -1.84 5.40
CA LYS A 248 -5.65 -1.50 3.98
C LYS A 248 -4.83 -2.56 3.23
N GLN A 249 -3.80 -3.10 3.88
CA GLN A 249 -3.00 -4.20 3.34
C GLN A 249 -3.84 -5.46 3.16
N SER A 250 -4.67 -5.80 4.16
CA SER A 250 -5.60 -6.93 4.09
C SER A 250 -6.56 -6.78 2.90
N ALA A 251 -7.25 -5.64 2.81
CA ALA A 251 -8.18 -5.37 1.70
C ALA A 251 -7.48 -5.39 0.32
N SER A 252 -6.26 -4.86 0.24
CA SER A 252 -5.46 -4.85 -0.99
C SER A 252 -5.02 -6.27 -1.40
N LEU A 253 -4.61 -7.09 -0.43
CA LEU A 253 -4.25 -8.49 -0.64
C LEU A 253 -5.45 -9.32 -1.09
N GLU A 254 -6.59 -9.21 -0.38
CA GLU A 254 -7.85 -9.86 -0.74
C GLU A 254 -8.24 -9.52 -2.20
N ASN A 255 -8.18 -8.24 -2.57
CA ASN A 255 -8.47 -7.81 -3.93
C ASN A 255 -7.48 -8.40 -4.95
N ALA A 256 -6.18 -8.34 -4.68
CA ALA A 256 -5.16 -8.86 -5.58
C ALA A 256 -5.30 -10.38 -5.80
N ILE A 257 -5.66 -11.15 -4.77
CA ILE A 257 -5.93 -12.59 -4.87
C ILE A 257 -7.17 -12.85 -5.73
N ASN A 258 -8.30 -12.23 -5.40
CA ASN A 258 -9.57 -12.48 -6.11
C ASN A 258 -9.50 -12.09 -7.58
N LYS A 259 -8.78 -11.01 -7.89
CA LYS A 259 -8.60 -10.51 -9.26
C LYS A 259 -7.40 -11.15 -9.97
N LYS A 260 -6.63 -12.00 -9.28
CA LYS A 260 -5.43 -12.66 -9.79
C LYS A 260 -4.39 -11.67 -10.34
N TYR A 261 -4.14 -10.60 -9.61
CA TYR A 261 -3.14 -9.60 -9.98
C TYR A 261 -1.72 -10.02 -9.58
N GLY A 262 -0.73 -9.56 -10.34
CA GLY A 262 0.69 -9.79 -10.08
C GLY A 262 1.02 -11.27 -9.92
N MET A 263 1.59 -11.64 -8.78
CA MET A 263 1.94 -13.03 -8.46
C MET A 263 0.74 -13.98 -8.40
N PHE A 264 -0.44 -13.46 -8.06
CA PHE A 264 -1.67 -14.25 -7.96
C PHE A 264 -2.27 -14.63 -9.33
N ALA A 265 -1.70 -14.13 -10.43
CA ALA A 265 -1.99 -14.61 -11.78
C ALA A 265 -1.67 -16.11 -11.94
N GLU A 266 -0.73 -16.63 -11.15
CA GLU A 266 -0.30 -18.05 -11.17
C GLU A 266 -1.26 -18.98 -10.42
N LEU A 267 -2.32 -18.45 -9.77
CA LEU A 267 -3.27 -19.24 -8.98
C LEU A 267 -4.13 -20.18 -9.85
N LYS A 268 -4.10 -21.46 -9.49
CA LYS A 268 -5.00 -22.50 -10.03
C LYS A 268 -6.38 -22.51 -9.36
N GLY A 269 -6.45 -22.08 -8.10
CA GLY A 269 -7.66 -21.99 -7.29
C GLY A 269 -7.55 -20.87 -6.26
N LEU A 270 -8.67 -20.50 -5.65
CA LEU A 270 -8.75 -19.47 -4.60
C LEU A 270 -8.70 -20.07 -3.18
N ASP A 271 -8.51 -21.37 -3.04
CA ASP A 271 -8.31 -21.99 -1.72
C ASP A 271 -6.94 -21.59 -1.14
N PHE A 272 -6.85 -21.51 0.18
CA PHE A 272 -5.63 -21.05 0.86
C PHE A 272 -4.40 -21.90 0.51
N LYS A 273 -4.56 -23.21 0.32
CA LYS A 273 -3.45 -24.09 -0.07
C LYS A 273 -2.89 -23.72 -1.45
N SER A 274 -3.75 -23.44 -2.43
CA SER A 274 -3.32 -22.91 -3.74
C SER A 274 -2.55 -21.60 -3.60
N ILE A 275 -3.00 -20.70 -2.72
CA ILE A 275 -2.35 -19.40 -2.49
C ILE A 275 -0.97 -19.58 -1.84
N SER A 276 -0.89 -20.34 -0.75
CA SER A 276 0.38 -20.65 -0.08
C SER A 276 1.38 -21.31 -1.04
N THR A 277 0.92 -22.24 -1.89
CA THR A 277 1.77 -22.91 -2.88
C THR A 277 2.39 -21.90 -3.86
N VAL A 278 1.61 -20.94 -4.37
CA VAL A 278 2.13 -19.91 -5.27
C VAL A 278 3.14 -19.02 -4.56
N VAL A 279 2.83 -18.56 -3.35
CA VAL A 279 3.73 -17.74 -2.53
C VAL A 279 5.04 -18.45 -2.27
N GLU A 280 5.02 -19.70 -1.79
CA GLU A 280 6.21 -20.51 -1.54
C GLU A 280 7.03 -20.74 -2.83
N SER A 281 6.36 -20.92 -3.97
CA SER A 281 7.05 -21.12 -5.26
C SER A 281 7.78 -19.86 -5.75
N ILE A 282 7.40 -18.68 -5.27
CA ILE A 282 7.95 -17.38 -5.68
C ILE A 282 8.98 -16.88 -4.66
N TYR A 283 8.75 -17.07 -3.36
CA TYR A 283 9.63 -16.57 -2.30
C TYR A 283 10.60 -17.66 -1.83
N GLN A 284 11.36 -18.24 -2.77
CA GLN A 284 12.22 -19.41 -2.50
C GLN A 284 13.47 -19.06 -1.69
N THR A 285 14.03 -17.86 -1.88
CA THR A 285 15.33 -17.50 -1.30
C THR A 285 15.24 -17.25 0.22
N ARG A 286 14.20 -16.54 0.67
CA ARG A 286 14.02 -16.14 2.08
C ARG A 286 12.77 -16.72 2.75
N GLY A 287 11.91 -17.39 2.00
CA GLY A 287 10.55 -17.71 2.42
C GLY A 287 9.62 -16.50 2.25
N GLY A 288 8.33 -16.76 2.06
CA GLY A 288 7.30 -15.72 2.03
C GLY A 288 6.77 -15.44 3.44
N SER A 289 6.25 -14.23 3.67
CA SER A 289 5.54 -13.93 4.91
C SER A 289 4.25 -14.76 5.03
N SER A 290 3.81 -15.01 6.26
CA SER A 290 2.54 -15.70 6.51
C SER A 290 1.37 -14.76 6.21
N ILE A 291 0.86 -14.82 5.00
CA ILE A 291 -0.30 -14.02 4.60
C ILE A 291 -1.62 -14.46 5.27
N SER A 292 -1.64 -15.60 5.96
CA SER A 292 -2.83 -16.06 6.70
C SER A 292 -3.31 -15.02 7.72
N GLN A 293 -2.40 -14.27 8.33
CA GLN A 293 -2.73 -13.20 9.27
C GLN A 293 -3.49 -12.03 8.63
N PHE A 294 -3.46 -11.90 7.30
CA PHE A 294 -4.13 -10.82 6.56
C PHE A 294 -5.41 -11.30 5.87
N LEU A 295 -5.80 -12.56 6.05
CA LEU A 295 -6.99 -13.17 5.46
C LEU A 295 -7.88 -13.73 6.56
N LYS A 296 -9.20 -13.62 6.39
CA LYS A 296 -10.17 -14.29 7.28
C LYS A 296 -10.40 -15.71 6.76
N LEU A 297 -9.93 -16.71 7.51
CA LEU A 297 -10.03 -18.13 7.22
C LEU A 297 -10.84 -18.83 8.31
N ASP A 298 -11.42 -19.99 8.01
CA ASP A 298 -12.25 -20.72 8.98
C ASP A 298 -11.46 -21.16 10.24
N ASN A 299 -10.14 -21.30 10.12
CA ASN A 299 -9.26 -21.87 11.14
C ASN A 299 -8.35 -20.84 11.84
N ASN A 300 -8.47 -19.54 11.56
CA ASN A 300 -7.62 -18.49 12.14
C ASN A 300 -8.42 -17.36 12.81
N LYS A 301 -9.59 -17.72 13.37
CA LYS A 301 -10.40 -16.79 14.15
C LYS A 301 -9.56 -16.21 15.29
N ASP A 302 -9.64 -14.89 15.47
CA ASP A 302 -8.88 -14.15 16.48
C ASP A 302 -7.34 -14.20 16.26
N GLU A 303 -6.89 -14.66 15.09
CA GLU A 303 -5.48 -14.74 14.68
C GLU A 303 -5.22 -14.02 13.35
N ASN A 304 -6.06 -13.03 13.03
CA ASN A 304 -5.96 -12.23 11.82
C ASN A 304 -6.25 -10.75 12.05
N VAL A 305 -5.71 -9.91 11.17
CA VAL A 305 -5.81 -8.45 11.20
C VAL A 305 -7.25 -7.97 11.22
N ILE A 306 -8.16 -8.66 10.53
CA ILE A 306 -9.55 -8.23 10.38
C ILE A 306 -10.28 -8.34 11.72
N ASP A 307 -10.08 -9.45 12.44
CA ASP A 307 -10.68 -9.66 13.77
C ASP A 307 -10.09 -8.69 14.82
N TYR A 308 -8.78 -8.45 14.79
CA TYR A 308 -8.15 -7.45 15.68
C TYR A 308 -8.67 -6.03 15.40
N TYR A 309 -8.82 -5.68 14.12
CA TYR A 309 -9.35 -4.38 13.70
C TYR A 309 -10.83 -4.22 14.12
N GLU A 310 -11.64 -5.26 13.93
CA GLU A 310 -13.02 -5.33 14.43
C GLU A 310 -13.09 -5.09 15.94
N PHE A 311 -12.19 -5.73 16.70
CA PHE A 311 -12.10 -5.53 18.14
C PHE A 311 -11.77 -4.08 18.51
N ALA A 312 -10.79 -3.45 17.85
CA ALA A 312 -10.44 -2.04 18.11
C ALA A 312 -11.61 -1.07 17.86
N LEU A 313 -12.32 -1.23 16.74
CA LEU A 313 -13.49 -0.40 16.45
C LEU A 313 -14.55 -0.49 17.56
N ASN A 314 -14.84 -1.71 18.02
CA ASN A 314 -15.82 -1.94 19.09
C ASN A 314 -15.40 -1.37 20.45
N GLN A 315 -14.09 -1.18 20.71
CA GLN A 315 -13.62 -0.53 21.93
C GLN A 315 -13.79 0.99 21.85
N HIS A 316 -13.42 1.59 20.71
CA HIS A 316 -13.55 3.04 20.51
C HIS A 316 -15.02 3.50 20.56
N GLU A 317 -15.95 2.74 19.98
CA GLU A 317 -17.38 3.07 20.06
C GLU A 317 -17.93 3.07 21.49
N LYS A 318 -17.32 2.32 22.41
CA LYS A 318 -17.72 2.28 23.84
C LYS A 318 -17.11 3.42 24.65
N GLU A 319 -15.97 3.96 24.23
CA GLU A 319 -15.33 5.11 24.88
C GLU A 319 -16.03 6.43 24.53
N GLU A 320 -16.77 6.47 23.43
CA GLU A 320 -17.54 7.64 22.96
C GLU A 320 -18.99 7.70 23.47
N GLN A 321 -19.45 6.66 24.19
CA GLN A 321 -20.80 6.56 24.81
C GLN A 321 -20.76 6.87 26.31
#